data_AF-A0A3E1ED72-F1
#
_entry.id   AF-A0A3E1ED72-F1
#
_cell.length_a   1.000
_cell.length_b   1.000
_cell.length_c   1.000
_cell.angle_alpha   90.00
_cell.angle_beta   90.00
_cell.angle_gamma   90.00
#
_symmetry.space_group_name_H-M   'P 1'
#
loop_
_entity.id
_entity.type
_entity.pdbx_description
1 polymer ?
#
loop_
_entity_poly.entity_id
_entity_poly.type
_entity_poly.pdbx_seq_one_letter_code
_entity_poly.pdbx_strand_id
1 'polypeptide(L)'
;MTAPVAPLFHIDSPATWRPEVAGIEVTGWFYPGENAVCVDLRARVDRRVFLGIYGLDRPDTQATLGGGIPALRTGFAQRVQVWRGARELALDYHDGREWREFFRTPLDTSALPKSARKPPRLLRAALVFQTLAHLYRHFHRAPWRVLCRETDATLNEVLMPTSDVIIGEQFLGFIENPGFWINSGYGKFRLTGWIFGVHRELRQLSATTGVLTENRLVY
;
A
#
# COMPACT_ATOMS: atom_id res chain seq x y z
N MET A 1 19.89 -17.55 19.57
CA MET A 1 18.95 -16.74 18.76
C MET A 1 19.42 -16.82 17.32
N THR A 2 18.73 -17.60 16.49
CA THR A 2 19.00 -17.70 15.05
C THR A 2 18.64 -16.38 14.38
N ALA A 3 19.46 -15.93 13.43
CA ALA A 3 19.17 -14.73 12.64
C ALA A 3 17.80 -14.91 11.94
N PRO A 4 16.96 -13.86 11.87
CA PRO A 4 15.72 -13.95 11.12
C PRO A 4 16.05 -14.27 9.66
N VAL A 5 15.41 -15.30 9.11
CA VAL A 5 15.52 -15.66 7.69
C VAL A 5 15.03 -14.48 6.87
N ALA A 6 15.78 -14.11 5.83
CA ALA A 6 15.39 -13.03 4.93
C ALA A 6 14.04 -13.36 4.26
N PRO A 7 13.16 -12.36 4.04
CA PRO A 7 11.89 -12.61 3.38
C PRO A 7 12.13 -13.11 1.95
N LEU A 8 11.20 -13.95 1.47
CA LEU A 8 11.22 -14.46 0.10
C LEU A 8 10.25 -13.63 -0.75
N PHE A 9 10.64 -13.34 -1.99
CA PHE A 9 9.76 -12.61 -2.90
C PHE A 9 10.11 -12.86 -4.37
N HIS A 10 9.17 -12.51 -5.24
CA HIS A 10 9.38 -12.43 -6.68
C HIS A 10 8.57 -11.27 -7.26
N ILE A 11 9.10 -10.65 -8.32
CA ILE A 11 8.40 -9.62 -9.10
C ILE A 11 7.97 -10.26 -10.42
N ASP A 12 6.66 -10.39 -10.64
CA ASP A 12 6.12 -10.91 -11.90
C ASP A 12 6.11 -9.81 -12.99
N SER A 13 5.79 -8.57 -12.59
CA SER A 13 5.68 -7.42 -13.48
C SER A 13 6.13 -6.15 -12.73
N PRO A 14 6.76 -5.17 -13.40
CA PRO A 14 7.15 -5.20 -14.81
C PRO A 14 8.42 -6.02 -15.04
N ALA A 15 8.57 -6.57 -16.24
CA ALA A 15 9.80 -7.28 -16.63
C ALA A 15 11.02 -6.36 -16.74
N THR A 16 10.79 -5.06 -16.99
CA THR A 16 11.84 -4.04 -17.09
C THR A 16 11.46 -2.78 -16.30
N TRP A 17 12.47 -2.06 -15.81
CA TRP A 17 12.30 -0.82 -15.05
C TRP A 17 12.50 0.43 -15.92
N ARG A 18 12.03 0.35 -17.18
CA ARG A 18 12.05 1.43 -18.17
C ARG A 18 10.62 1.75 -18.64
N PRO A 19 9.82 2.45 -17.82
CA PRO A 19 8.41 2.67 -18.13
C PRO A 19 8.23 3.68 -19.27
N GLU A 20 7.29 3.36 -20.17
CA GLU A 20 6.88 4.23 -21.27
C GLU A 20 5.65 5.09 -20.91
N VAL A 21 4.91 4.68 -19.87
CA VAL A 21 3.74 5.40 -19.33
C VAL A 21 3.93 5.71 -17.84
N ALA A 22 3.28 6.77 -17.37
CA ALA A 22 3.47 7.26 -16.00
C ALA A 22 2.91 6.32 -14.93
N GLY A 23 1.86 5.55 -15.23
CA GLY A 23 1.32 4.54 -14.32
C GLY A 23 1.99 3.20 -14.57
N ILE A 24 2.60 2.62 -13.53
CA ILE A 24 3.11 1.25 -13.58
C ILE A 24 2.40 0.41 -12.54
N GLU A 25 2.13 -0.84 -12.89
CA GLU A 25 1.63 -1.85 -11.98
C GLU A 25 2.76 -2.82 -11.67
N VAL A 26 3.11 -2.93 -10.40
CA VAL A 26 4.09 -3.88 -9.88
C VAL A 26 3.34 -5.01 -9.22
N THR A 27 3.46 -6.21 -9.77
CA THR A 27 2.82 -7.42 -9.25
C THR A 27 3.87 -8.45 -8.88
N GLY A 28 3.53 -9.32 -7.93
CA GLY A 28 4.46 -10.30 -7.45
C GLY A 28 3.89 -11.10 -6.30
N TRP A 29 4.79 -11.76 -5.59
CA TRP A 29 4.50 -12.35 -4.31
C TRP A 29 5.59 -12.03 -3.29
N PHE A 30 5.20 -11.96 -2.03
CA PHE A 30 6.05 -11.68 -0.88
C PHE A 30 5.65 -12.60 0.27
N TYR A 31 6.64 -13.26 0.86
CA TYR A 31 6.48 -14.14 2.01
C TYR A 31 7.44 -13.71 3.12
N PRO A 32 6.94 -13.19 4.26
CA PRO A 32 7.79 -12.66 5.33
C PRO A 32 8.55 -13.75 6.09
N GLY A 33 8.14 -15.02 5.96
CA GLY A 33 8.64 -16.16 6.76
C GLY A 33 7.60 -16.64 7.78
N GLU A 34 7.75 -17.88 8.27
CA GLU A 34 6.75 -18.54 9.13
C GLU A 34 6.44 -17.78 10.43
N ASN A 35 7.45 -17.15 11.03
CA ASN A 35 7.34 -16.45 12.31
C ASN A 35 7.25 -14.92 12.16
N ALA A 36 7.12 -14.43 10.93
CA ALA A 36 7.05 -13.01 10.63
C ALA A 36 5.67 -12.66 10.08
N VAL A 37 5.22 -11.45 10.41
CA VAL A 37 3.95 -10.92 9.94
C VAL A 37 4.23 -9.88 8.88
N CYS A 38 3.42 -9.87 7.83
CA CYS A 38 3.32 -8.73 6.94
C CYS A 38 1.89 -8.21 7.05
N VAL A 39 1.73 -7.03 7.63
CA VAL A 39 0.42 -6.41 7.84
C VAL A 39 0.04 -5.48 6.70
N ASP A 40 1.01 -5.00 5.92
CA ASP A 40 0.78 -4.13 4.77
C ASP A 40 2.01 -4.09 3.84
N LEU A 41 1.81 -3.72 2.58
CA LEU A 41 2.84 -3.45 1.60
C LEU A 41 2.65 -2.06 0.98
N ARG A 42 3.76 -1.36 0.77
CA ARG A 42 3.76 -0.10 0.03
C ARG A 42 4.90 -0.06 -0.98
N ALA A 43 4.74 0.78 -1.97
CA ALA A 43 5.82 1.17 -2.86
C ALA A 43 6.29 2.59 -2.56
N ARG A 44 7.58 2.86 -2.78
CA ARG A 44 8.16 4.20 -2.82
C ARG A 44 8.79 4.47 -4.16
N VAL A 45 8.38 5.54 -4.82
CA VAL A 45 9.15 6.15 -5.92
C VAL A 45 9.89 7.35 -5.36
N ASP A 46 11.22 7.28 -5.26
CA ASP A 46 12.05 8.17 -4.45
C ASP A 46 11.49 8.33 -3.00
N ARG A 47 10.69 9.39 -2.73
CA ARG A 47 10.04 9.68 -1.44
C ARG A 47 8.52 9.79 -1.53
N ARG A 48 7.93 9.27 -2.62
CA ARG A 48 6.48 9.19 -2.83
C ARG A 48 6.02 7.80 -2.47
N VAL A 49 5.27 7.70 -1.38
CA VAL A 49 4.63 6.45 -0.97
C VAL A 49 3.37 6.24 -1.78
N PHE A 50 3.14 5.00 -2.18
CA PHE A 50 1.93 4.51 -2.80
C PHE A 50 1.53 3.24 -2.05
N LEU A 51 0.26 3.16 -1.65
CA LEU A 51 -0.28 1.93 -1.06
C LEU A 51 -0.74 0.98 -2.16
N GLY A 52 -0.71 -0.30 -1.85
CA GLY A 52 -1.25 -1.32 -2.73
C GLY A 52 -1.96 -2.41 -1.97
N ILE A 53 -2.19 -3.51 -2.65
CA ILE A 53 -2.92 -4.65 -2.13
C ILE A 53 -1.92 -5.77 -1.90
N TYR A 54 -1.98 -6.39 -0.73
CA TYR A 54 -1.26 -7.62 -0.39
C TYR A 54 -2.30 -8.63 0.11
N GLY A 55 -1.97 -9.92 0.02
CA GLY A 55 -2.89 -11.01 0.38
C GLY A 55 -3.68 -11.57 -0.80
N LEU A 56 -3.24 -11.35 -2.03
CA LEU A 56 -3.83 -12.00 -3.20
C LEU A 56 -3.46 -13.49 -3.19
N ASP A 57 -4.37 -14.33 -3.69
CA ASP A 57 -4.15 -15.78 -3.75
C ASP A 57 -3.01 -16.15 -4.71
N ARG A 58 -2.11 -17.00 -4.21
CA ARG A 58 -0.97 -17.57 -4.93
C ARG A 58 -0.86 -19.07 -4.63
N PRO A 59 -1.70 -19.90 -5.26
CA PRO A 59 -1.67 -21.36 -5.05
C PRO A 59 -0.31 -21.99 -5.39
N ASP A 60 0.41 -21.40 -6.35
CA ASP A 60 1.79 -21.75 -6.71
C ASP A 60 2.77 -21.58 -5.54
N THR A 61 2.67 -20.48 -4.80
CA THR A 61 3.49 -20.24 -3.62
C THR A 61 3.10 -21.16 -2.46
N GLN A 62 1.80 -21.45 -2.29
CA GLN A 62 1.34 -22.39 -1.26
C GLN A 62 1.92 -23.79 -1.50
N ALA A 63 1.89 -24.27 -2.75
CA ALA A 63 2.40 -25.58 -3.11
C ALA A 63 3.93 -25.68 -2.91
N THR A 64 4.66 -24.59 -3.14
CA THR A 64 6.12 -24.54 -3.05
C THR A 64 6.63 -24.36 -1.63
N LEU A 65 6.02 -23.44 -0.88
CA LEU A 65 6.46 -23.11 0.49
C LEU A 65 5.96 -24.12 1.52
N GLY A 66 4.91 -24.89 1.19
CA GLY A 66 4.25 -25.81 2.10
C GLY A 66 3.58 -25.04 3.24
N GLY A 67 2.26 -24.89 3.22
CA GLY A 67 1.62 -24.17 4.32
C GLY A 67 0.14 -23.88 4.17
N GLY A 68 -0.38 -23.22 5.21
CA GLY A 68 -1.76 -22.74 5.28
C GLY A 68 -1.95 -21.37 4.61
N ILE A 69 -2.95 -20.63 5.07
CA ILE A 69 -3.34 -19.31 4.53
C ILE A 69 -2.16 -18.35 4.33
N PRO A 70 -1.15 -18.24 5.22
CA PRO A 70 -0.02 -17.33 5.01
C PRO A 70 0.83 -17.66 3.77
N ALA A 71 0.93 -18.94 3.39
CA ALA A 71 1.64 -19.36 2.18
C ALA A 71 0.77 -19.21 0.91
N LEU A 72 -0.55 -19.16 1.05
CA LEU A 72 -1.48 -18.89 -0.05
C LEU A 72 -1.62 -17.38 -0.33
N ARG A 73 -1.66 -16.55 0.73
CA ARG A 73 -1.96 -15.11 0.66
C ARG A 73 -0.69 -14.27 0.53
N THR A 74 0.18 -14.64 -0.41
CA THR A 74 1.47 -13.96 -0.63
C THR A 74 1.44 -13.00 -1.80
N GLY A 75 0.40 -13.00 -2.63
CA GLY A 75 0.35 -12.15 -3.82
C GLY A 75 0.15 -10.68 -3.48
N PHE A 76 0.76 -9.80 -4.27
CA PHE A 76 0.55 -8.36 -4.16
C PHE A 76 0.39 -7.67 -5.53
N ALA A 77 -0.25 -6.50 -5.48
CA ALA A 77 -0.34 -5.57 -6.60
C ALA A 77 -0.17 -4.12 -6.08
N GLN A 78 0.78 -3.40 -6.66
CA GLN A 78 1.09 -2.02 -6.32
C GLN A 78 0.97 -1.17 -7.58
N ARG A 79 0.10 -0.16 -7.56
CA ARG A 79 0.00 0.82 -8.65
C ARG A 79 0.73 2.07 -8.23
N VAL A 80 1.75 2.44 -8.99
CA VAL A 80 2.54 3.64 -8.69
C VAL A 80 2.61 4.56 -9.88
N GLN A 81 2.77 5.85 -9.57
CA GLN A 81 3.01 6.86 -10.58
C GLN A 81 4.50 7.22 -10.60
N VAL A 82 5.14 7.02 -11.75
CA VAL A 82 6.50 7.45 -12.05
C VAL A 82 6.48 8.75 -12.86
N TRP A 83 7.57 9.51 -12.78
CA TRP A 83 7.73 10.76 -13.49
C TRP A 83 9.12 10.86 -14.10
N ARG A 84 9.27 11.70 -15.12
CA ARG A 84 10.57 11.95 -15.73
C ARG A 84 11.54 12.50 -14.68
N GLY A 85 12.69 11.83 -14.52
CA GLY A 85 13.70 12.17 -13.52
C GLY A 85 13.52 11.51 -12.15
N ALA A 86 12.48 10.67 -11.95
CA ALA A 86 12.46 9.72 -10.84
C ALA A 86 13.66 8.77 -10.96
N ARG A 87 14.27 8.40 -9.83
CA ARG A 87 15.54 7.66 -9.84
C ARG A 87 15.40 6.23 -9.37
N GLU A 88 14.57 6.00 -8.37
CA GLU A 88 14.44 4.69 -7.75
C GLU A 88 12.99 4.33 -7.44
N LEU A 89 12.72 3.02 -7.46
CA LEU A 89 11.54 2.40 -6.88
C LEU A 89 11.99 1.43 -5.79
N ALA A 90 11.31 1.45 -4.65
CA ALA A 90 11.46 0.47 -3.59
C ALA A 90 10.10 -0.09 -3.19
N LEU A 91 10.09 -1.31 -2.65
CA LEU A 91 8.93 -1.90 -1.99
C LEU A 91 9.28 -2.19 -0.54
N ASP A 92 8.37 -1.78 0.34
CA ASP A 92 8.48 -1.97 1.79
C ASP A 92 7.31 -2.83 2.27
N TYR A 93 7.55 -3.66 3.29
CA TYR A 93 6.53 -4.35 4.05
C TYR A 93 6.46 -3.82 5.48
N HIS A 94 5.28 -3.80 6.07
CA HIS A 94 5.11 -3.47 7.49
C HIS A 94 5.09 -4.75 8.31
N ASP A 95 6.00 -4.88 9.26
CA ASP A 95 6.13 -6.09 10.09
C ASP A 95 5.19 -6.14 11.31
N GLY A 96 4.34 -5.11 11.44
CA GLY A 96 3.49 -4.86 12.61
C GLY A 96 4.06 -3.82 13.57
N ARG A 97 5.31 -3.39 13.38
CA ARG A 97 5.98 -2.35 14.17
C ARG A 97 6.56 -1.25 13.30
N GLU A 98 7.20 -1.62 12.20
CA GLU A 98 7.89 -0.69 11.32
C GLU A 98 7.85 -1.13 9.86
N TRP A 99 8.12 -0.18 8.97
CA TRP A 99 8.30 -0.44 7.55
C TRP A 99 9.72 -0.94 7.26
N ARG A 100 9.83 -2.04 6.52
CA ARG A 100 11.08 -2.70 6.14
C ARG A 100 11.16 -2.86 4.63
N GLU A 101 12.26 -2.41 4.04
CA GLU A 101 12.51 -2.57 2.60
C GLU A 101 12.81 -4.04 2.28
N PHE A 102 12.21 -4.56 1.21
CA PHE A 102 12.54 -5.90 0.69
C PHE A 102 12.97 -5.88 -0.78
N PHE A 103 12.72 -4.78 -1.50
CA PHE A 103 13.11 -4.63 -2.89
C PHE A 103 13.47 -3.19 -3.20
N ARG A 104 14.48 -3.00 -4.05
CA ARG A 104 14.89 -1.70 -4.60
C ARG A 104 15.46 -1.88 -5.99
N THR A 105 15.11 -0.95 -6.89
CA THR A 105 15.64 -0.91 -8.26
C THR A 105 15.79 0.54 -8.76
N PRO A 106 16.81 0.84 -9.58
CA PRO A 106 16.83 2.08 -10.33
C PRO A 106 15.71 2.13 -11.38
N LEU A 107 15.29 3.33 -11.75
CA LEU A 107 14.33 3.60 -12.81
C LEU A 107 15.01 4.29 -14.00
N ASP A 108 14.84 3.75 -15.21
CA ASP A 108 15.14 4.48 -16.44
C ASP A 108 13.88 5.21 -16.93
N THR A 109 13.81 6.51 -16.67
CA THR A 109 12.67 7.35 -17.02
C THR A 109 12.81 8.04 -18.38
N SER A 110 13.79 7.64 -19.21
CA SER A 110 14.06 8.25 -20.52
C SER A 110 12.90 8.12 -21.51
N ALA A 111 12.15 7.01 -21.42
CA ALA A 111 11.02 6.71 -22.30
C ALA A 111 9.70 7.40 -21.88
N LEU A 112 9.61 7.96 -20.68
CA LEU A 112 8.38 8.60 -20.20
C LEU A 112 8.06 9.88 -20.98
N PRO A 113 6.76 10.19 -21.25
CA PRO A 113 6.37 11.42 -21.90
C PRO A 113 6.71 12.64 -21.02
N LYS A 114 6.92 13.81 -21.65
CA LYS A 114 7.20 15.06 -20.91
C LYS A 114 6.06 15.49 -19.97
N SER A 115 4.85 14.97 -20.19
CA SER A 115 3.68 15.17 -19.34
C SER A 115 3.72 14.36 -18.04
N ALA A 116 4.57 13.32 -17.93
CA ALA A 116 4.73 12.52 -16.71
C ALA A 116 5.46 13.32 -15.63
N ARG A 117 4.70 14.13 -14.88
CA ARG A 117 5.19 15.00 -13.81
C ARG A 117 5.05 14.34 -12.44
N LYS A 118 5.94 14.74 -11.52
CA LYS A 118 5.90 14.29 -10.13
C LYS A 118 4.56 14.67 -9.50
N PRO A 119 3.83 13.72 -8.87
CA PRO A 119 2.57 14.02 -8.21
C PRO A 119 2.75 15.08 -7.10
N PRO A 120 1.80 16.03 -6.95
CA PRO A 120 1.80 16.96 -5.83
C PRO A 120 1.56 16.23 -4.50
N ARG A 121 1.98 16.84 -3.38
CA ARG A 121 1.48 16.45 -2.04
C ARG A 121 0.14 17.15 -1.85
N LEU A 122 -0.92 16.40 -1.58
CA LEU A 122 -2.22 17.00 -1.29
C LEU A 122 -2.51 16.87 0.20
N LEU A 123 -2.43 18.00 0.92
CA LEU A 123 -2.90 18.07 2.30
C LEU A 123 -4.40 18.32 2.29
N ARG A 124 -5.18 17.32 2.69
CA ARG A 124 -6.63 17.47 2.80
C ARG A 124 -6.94 18.43 3.94
N ALA A 125 -7.70 19.50 3.66
CA ALA A 125 -8.08 20.50 4.66
C ALA A 125 -8.72 19.86 5.92
N ALA A 126 -9.53 18.81 5.74
CA ALA A 126 -10.15 18.05 6.83
C ALA A 126 -9.13 17.40 7.79
N LEU A 127 -7.94 17.05 7.30
CA LEU A 127 -6.88 16.42 8.11
C LEU A 127 -5.98 17.45 8.79
N VAL A 128 -5.99 18.73 8.38
CA VAL A 128 -5.11 19.77 8.95
C VAL A 128 -5.38 19.93 10.44
N PHE A 129 -6.64 20.11 10.82
CA PHE A 129 -7.01 20.29 12.23
C PHE A 129 -6.66 19.07 13.07
N GLN A 130 -6.93 17.87 12.56
CA GLN A 130 -6.63 16.61 13.26
C GLN A 130 -5.12 16.42 13.44
N THR A 131 -4.34 16.73 12.40
CA THR A 131 -2.87 16.68 12.42
C THR A 131 -2.30 17.64 13.46
N LEU A 132 -2.77 18.89 13.46
CA LEU A 132 -2.33 19.89 14.44
C LEU A 132 -2.74 19.50 15.87
N ALA A 133 -3.96 19.00 16.06
CA ALA A 133 -4.44 18.55 17.36
C ALA A 133 -3.60 17.38 17.90
N HIS A 134 -3.22 16.42 17.05
CA HIS A 134 -2.31 15.33 17.41
C HIS A 134 -0.93 15.88 17.83
N LEU A 135 -0.31 16.70 16.99
CA LEU A 135 1.01 17.28 17.28
C LEU A 135 1.01 18.10 18.56
N TYR A 136 -0.03 18.91 18.78
CA TYR A 136 -0.18 19.68 20.01
C TYR A 136 -0.34 18.75 21.22
N ARG A 137 -1.28 17.80 21.18
CA ARG A 137 -1.57 16.92 22.33
C ARG A 137 -0.34 16.11 22.75
N HIS A 138 0.43 15.58 21.80
CA HIS A 138 1.49 14.62 22.10
C HIS A 138 2.90 15.24 22.13
N PHE A 139 3.13 16.35 21.41
CA PHE A 139 4.47 16.89 21.20
C PHE A 139 4.62 18.38 21.52
N HIS A 140 3.60 19.07 22.09
CA HIS A 140 3.72 20.51 22.41
C HIS A 140 4.84 20.87 23.40
N ARG A 141 5.30 19.92 24.21
CA ARG A 141 6.45 20.11 25.14
C ARG A 141 7.74 19.49 24.63
N ALA A 142 7.72 18.87 23.46
CA ALA A 142 8.91 18.23 22.91
C ALA A 142 9.91 19.30 22.45
N PRO A 143 11.23 19.03 22.49
CA PRO A 143 12.21 19.89 21.87
C PRO A 143 11.90 20.13 20.39
N TRP A 144 12.23 21.31 19.87
CA TRP A 144 11.94 21.71 18.48
C TRP A 144 12.33 20.64 17.44
N ARG A 145 13.53 20.05 17.60
CA ARG A 145 14.03 18.99 16.70
C ARG A 145 13.13 17.75 16.69
N VAL A 146 12.57 17.36 17.85
CA VAL A 146 11.63 16.25 17.96
C VAL A 146 10.33 16.62 17.28
N LEU A 147 9.78 17.81 17.57
CA LEU A 147 8.54 18.28 16.95
C LEU A 147 8.63 18.31 15.42
N CYS A 148 9.74 18.79 14.84
CA CYS A 148 9.95 18.76 13.39
C CYS A 148 9.95 17.34 12.83
N ARG A 149 10.65 16.40 13.48
CA ARG A 149 10.72 15.00 13.03
C ARG A 149 9.34 14.33 13.05
N GLU A 150 8.57 14.53 14.12
CA GLU A 150 7.23 13.94 14.24
C GLU A 150 6.24 14.61 13.29
N THR A 151 6.42 15.91 13.02
CA THR A 151 5.66 16.62 11.98
C THR A 151 5.95 16.03 10.60
N ASP A 152 7.22 15.80 10.26
CA ASP A 152 7.61 15.17 8.99
C ASP A 152 7.03 13.76 8.86
N ALA A 153 7.08 12.96 9.93
CA ALA A 153 6.48 11.62 9.97
C ALA A 153 4.97 11.69 9.72
N THR A 154 4.25 12.53 10.48
CA THR A 154 2.80 12.71 10.34
C THR A 154 2.43 13.22 8.95
N LEU A 155 3.17 14.19 8.41
CA LEU A 155 2.96 14.70 7.06
C LEU A 155 3.20 13.62 6.00
N ASN A 156 4.18 12.75 6.15
CA ASN A 156 4.38 11.66 5.19
C ASN A 156 3.19 10.68 5.20
N GLU A 157 2.53 10.47 6.33
CA GLU A 157 1.32 9.64 6.44
C GLU A 157 0.09 10.34 5.85
N VAL A 158 -0.21 11.59 6.25
CA VAL A 158 -1.44 12.28 5.81
C VAL A 158 -1.37 12.79 4.37
N LEU A 159 -0.16 12.95 3.83
CA LEU A 159 0.07 13.32 2.42
C LEU A 159 0.25 12.10 1.51
N MET A 160 0.21 10.90 2.08
CA MET A 160 0.17 9.67 1.30
C MET A 160 -1.09 9.73 0.42
N PRO A 161 -0.97 9.57 -0.91
CA PRO A 161 -2.14 9.44 -1.75
C PRO A 161 -2.97 8.29 -1.21
N THR A 162 -4.26 8.52 -0.95
CA THR A 162 -5.17 7.38 -0.89
C THR A 162 -5.11 6.77 -2.27
N SER A 163 -4.80 5.48 -2.35
CA SER A 163 -4.97 4.75 -3.58
C SER A 163 -6.47 4.77 -3.87
N ASP A 164 -6.92 5.78 -4.61
CA ASP A 164 -8.12 5.65 -5.41
C ASP A 164 -7.76 4.47 -6.32
N VAL A 165 -8.23 3.28 -5.95
CA VAL A 165 -8.18 2.14 -6.84
C VAL A 165 -8.81 2.68 -8.11
N ILE A 166 -7.97 2.97 -9.11
CA ILE A 166 -8.48 3.34 -10.42
C ILE A 166 -9.24 2.12 -10.82
N ILE A 167 -10.53 2.26 -10.69
CA ILE A 167 -11.51 1.40 -11.29
C ILE A 167 -11.24 1.58 -12.79
N GLY A 168 -10.32 0.76 -13.30
CA GLY A 168 -9.92 0.81 -14.70
C GLY A 168 -11.11 0.48 -15.58
N GLU A 169 -10.95 0.50 -16.90
CA GLU A 169 -12.05 0.24 -17.86
C GLU A 169 -12.84 -1.06 -17.60
N GLN A 170 -12.26 -2.00 -16.84
CA GLN A 170 -12.80 -3.32 -16.55
C GLN A 170 -13.80 -3.37 -15.39
N PHE A 171 -13.78 -2.38 -14.51
CA PHE A 171 -14.70 -2.30 -13.39
C PHE A 171 -15.29 -0.88 -13.34
N LEU A 172 -16.44 -0.68 -12.69
CA LEU A 172 -16.99 0.62 -12.32
C LEU A 172 -17.36 0.54 -10.86
N GLY A 173 -17.06 1.54 -10.04
CA GLY A 173 -17.22 1.38 -8.60
C GLY A 173 -17.08 2.67 -7.84
N PHE A 174 -17.42 2.62 -6.56
CA PHE A 174 -17.19 3.71 -5.63
C PHE A 174 -17.19 3.13 -4.23
N ILE A 175 -16.15 3.41 -3.46
CA ILE A 175 -16.23 3.25 -2.01
C ILE A 175 -16.78 4.57 -1.51
N GLU A 176 -17.97 4.54 -0.92
CA GLU A 176 -18.48 5.67 -0.16
C GLU A 176 -17.51 5.88 1.00
N ASN A 177 -16.85 7.05 0.99
CA ASN A 177 -16.01 7.47 2.10
C ASN A 177 -16.83 7.27 3.38
N PRO A 178 -16.31 6.61 4.44
CA PRO A 178 -17.09 6.44 5.65
C PRO A 178 -17.48 7.82 6.16
N GLY A 179 -18.75 8.20 5.94
CA GLY A 179 -19.27 9.54 6.25
C GLY A 179 -19.17 9.84 7.74
N PHE A 180 -18.95 8.81 8.56
CA PHE A 180 -18.75 8.89 10.00
C PHE A 180 -17.65 7.93 10.43
N TRP A 181 -16.70 8.43 11.22
CA TRP A 181 -15.82 7.60 12.02
C TRP A 181 -16.63 7.05 13.18
N ILE A 182 -17.30 5.91 12.98
CA ILE A 182 -18.05 5.26 14.04
C ILE A 182 -17.05 4.44 14.85
N ASN A 183 -16.78 4.85 16.09
CA ASN A 183 -16.12 4.00 17.08
C ASN A 183 -17.06 2.83 17.40
N SER A 184 -17.00 1.77 16.59
CA SER A 184 -17.65 0.51 16.92
C SER A 184 -16.87 -0.11 18.06
N GLY A 185 -17.52 -0.39 19.19
CA GLY A 185 -16.90 -1.10 20.33
C GLY A 185 -16.31 -2.49 20.00
N TYR A 186 -16.48 -2.97 18.76
CA TYR A 186 -15.96 -4.23 18.23
C TYR A 186 -14.79 -4.06 17.24
N GLY A 187 -14.23 -2.86 17.06
CA GLY A 187 -13.06 -2.64 16.19
C GLY A 187 -13.33 -2.87 14.69
N LYS A 188 -14.58 -2.77 14.24
CA LYS A 188 -14.97 -2.88 12.82
C LYS A 188 -15.45 -1.54 12.28
N PHE A 189 -14.93 -1.12 11.13
CA PHE A 189 -15.44 0.02 10.36
C PHE A 189 -16.39 -0.47 9.27
N ARG A 190 -17.55 0.18 9.12
CA ARG A 190 -18.45 -0.07 8.00
C ARG A 190 -18.00 0.77 6.82
N LEU A 191 -17.55 0.10 5.76
CA LEU A 191 -17.35 0.68 4.45
C LEU A 191 -18.56 0.32 3.59
N THR A 192 -19.20 1.32 2.99
CA THR A 192 -20.24 1.10 1.98
C THR A 192 -19.69 1.50 0.61
N GLY A 193 -20.24 0.91 -0.43
CA GLY A 193 -19.78 1.15 -1.78
C GLY A 193 -20.50 0.24 -2.77
N TRP A 194 -20.20 0.44 -4.04
CA TRP A 194 -20.70 -0.38 -5.14
C TRP A 194 -19.57 -0.69 -6.11
N ILE A 195 -19.70 -1.82 -6.81
CA ILE A 195 -18.80 -2.21 -7.90
C ILE A 195 -19.58 -2.99 -8.96
N PHE A 196 -19.25 -2.78 -10.23
CA PHE A 196 -19.75 -3.47 -11.40
C PHE A 196 -18.56 -3.98 -12.21
N GLY A 197 -18.65 -5.20 -12.72
CA GLY A 197 -17.74 -5.71 -13.75
C GLY A 197 -18.22 -5.30 -15.14
N VAL A 198 -17.38 -4.60 -15.90
CA VAL A 198 -17.69 -4.28 -17.30
C VAL A 198 -17.36 -5.53 -18.13
N HIS A 199 -18.40 -6.23 -18.58
CA HIS A 199 -18.31 -7.50 -19.33
C HIS A 199 -17.67 -8.69 -18.59
N ARG A 200 -17.63 -8.66 -17.25
CA ARG A 200 -17.10 -9.76 -16.43
C ARG A 200 -17.90 -9.98 -15.16
N GLU A 201 -17.95 -11.24 -14.73
CA GLU A 201 -18.53 -11.63 -13.44
C GLU A 201 -17.55 -11.33 -12.30
N LEU A 202 -18.06 -10.70 -11.24
CA LEU A 202 -17.31 -10.50 -10.00
C LEU A 202 -17.27 -11.82 -9.23
N ARG A 203 -16.10 -12.45 -9.17
CA ARG A 203 -15.94 -13.75 -8.50
C ARG A 203 -15.57 -13.65 -7.02
N GLN A 204 -15.00 -12.53 -6.60
CA GLN A 204 -14.52 -12.33 -5.23
C GLN A 204 -14.45 -10.84 -4.89
N LEU A 205 -14.85 -10.52 -3.67
CA LEU A 205 -14.63 -9.23 -3.03
C LEU A 205 -13.86 -9.48 -1.73
N SER A 206 -12.67 -8.90 -1.62
CA SER A 206 -11.83 -9.03 -0.43
C SER A 206 -11.58 -7.64 0.18
N ALA A 207 -11.70 -7.56 1.50
CA ALA A 207 -11.32 -6.40 2.30
C ALA A 207 -10.43 -6.85 3.44
N THR A 208 -9.27 -6.21 3.60
CA THR A 208 -8.31 -6.53 4.66
C THR A 208 -8.16 -5.30 5.57
N THR A 209 -8.24 -5.53 6.89
CA THR A 209 -7.84 -4.54 7.92
C THR A 209 -6.46 -4.87 8.50
N GLY A 210 -5.96 -6.05 8.14
CA GLY A 210 -4.60 -6.56 8.24
C GLY A 210 -4.49 -7.68 7.21
N VAL A 211 -3.37 -7.78 6.51
CA VAL A 211 -3.32 -8.55 5.24
C VAL A 211 -3.58 -10.06 5.40
N LEU A 212 -3.29 -10.63 6.57
CA LEU A 212 -3.52 -12.05 6.84
C LEU A 212 -4.90 -12.37 7.44
N THR A 213 -5.71 -11.34 7.69
CA THR A 213 -7.05 -11.47 8.26
C THR A 213 -8.09 -11.03 7.25
N GLU A 214 -8.73 -12.00 6.60
CA GLU A 214 -9.96 -11.75 5.86
C GLU A 214 -11.11 -11.51 6.85
N ASN A 215 -11.74 -10.34 6.79
CA ASN A 215 -13.07 -10.19 7.36
C ASN A 215 -14.05 -10.65 6.29
N ARG A 216 -14.56 -11.88 6.40
CA ARG A 216 -15.65 -12.35 5.55
C ARG A 216 -16.88 -11.52 5.92
N LEU A 217 -17.16 -10.49 5.13
CA LEU A 217 -18.45 -9.82 5.13
C LEU A 217 -19.48 -10.90 4.80
N VAL A 218 -20.19 -11.35 5.83
CA VAL A 218 -21.28 -12.32 5.69
C VAL A 218 -22.36 -11.64 4.84
N TYR A 219 -22.72 -12.29 3.74
CA TYR A 219 -23.85 -11.92 2.88
C TYR A 219 -25.17 -11.98 3.65
#